data_AF-A0A9E4MCG1-F1
#
_entry.id   AF-A0A9E4MCG1-F1
#
_cell.length_a   1.000
_cell.length_b   1.000
_cell.length_c   1.000
_cell.angle_alpha   90.00
_cell.angle_beta   90.00
_cell.angle_gamma   90.00
#
_symmetry.space_group_name_H-M   'P 1'
#
loop_
_entity.id
_entity.type
_entity.pdbx_description
1 polymer ?
#
loop_
_entity_poly.entity_id
_entity_poly.type
_entity_poly.pdbx_seq_one_letter_code
_entity_poly.pdbx_strand_id
1 'polypeptide(L)'
;MTQIFRQQLAAIACLTVAALVCAVPAAGQEEEPQPRELTDWERAELQSLVEVVGAARAGELDPVEDPFDMSPSFLKGTDGATYVPFTLTIDPGKFDGSSVAVYLYVDDPAPAAAVEEETDDSDDDAEEAVFEDAYFIQLDEPGADSMVRLSRAFSAPGGDYDVYVAVRQSLGEEGEDDAREALPVMLLKRQVSVPDLWTEQLQTSTVLVADMVEPLAAPLSPEEQIQHPYTLGTTRITPKFDRRFGKQADLNLLMLVYNPRLSSGMPNVTVEYNFHTQTDSGEEFFNKTNPQEFNAQTLPPGFSVEAGHQIVAGQSVPLSLFPAGEYRLEIKITDNEAGTDLIRDVMFTVLET
;
A
#
# COMPACT_ATOMS: atom_id res chain seq x y z
N MET A 1 11.08 32.09 -8.38
CA MET A 1 11.45 30.68 -8.16
C MET A 1 11.73 30.35 -6.70
N THR A 2 12.53 31.10 -5.94
CA THR A 2 12.95 30.69 -4.57
C THR A 2 11.91 30.88 -3.44
N GLN A 3 10.77 31.55 -3.66
CA GLN A 3 9.78 31.80 -2.60
C GLN A 3 8.68 30.73 -2.50
N ILE A 4 8.24 30.16 -3.62
CA ILE A 4 7.17 29.14 -3.67
C ILE A 4 7.65 27.83 -3.00
N PHE A 5 8.88 27.39 -3.30
CA PHE A 5 9.49 26.21 -2.67
C PHE A 5 9.74 26.36 -1.15
N ARG A 6 9.93 27.58 -0.64
CA ARG A 6 10.05 27.84 0.80
C ARG A 6 8.71 27.82 1.53
N GLN A 7 7.61 28.11 0.83
CA GLN A 7 6.26 27.99 1.39
C GLN A 7 5.79 26.53 1.46
N GLN A 8 6.18 25.68 0.49
CA GLN A 8 5.82 24.26 0.52
C GLN A 8 6.46 23.51 1.70
N LEU A 9 7.73 23.77 2.04
CA LEU A 9 8.37 23.18 3.24
C LEU A 9 7.80 23.65 4.57
N ALA A 10 7.17 24.83 4.61
CA ALA A 10 6.44 25.30 5.79
C ALA A 10 5.04 24.67 5.92
N ALA A 11 4.56 24.02 4.85
CA ALA A 11 3.24 23.40 4.74
C ALA A 11 3.28 21.86 4.70
N ILE A 12 4.46 21.22 4.83
CA ILE A 12 4.57 19.76 5.02
C ILE A 12 4.05 19.41 6.41
N ALA A 13 2.73 19.36 6.53
CA ALA A 13 2.00 19.00 7.73
C ALA A 13 0.64 18.43 7.33
N CYS A 14 0.63 17.26 6.68
CA CYS A 14 -0.59 16.48 6.50
C CYS A 14 -0.35 15.01 6.84
N LEU A 15 -0.25 14.76 8.14
CA LEU A 15 -0.27 13.44 8.75
C LEU A 15 -1.73 12.97 8.80
N THR A 16 -2.36 12.71 7.64
CA THR A 16 -3.70 12.09 7.61
C THR A 16 -3.55 10.61 7.90
N VAL A 17 -3.74 10.23 9.16
CA VAL A 17 -3.92 8.84 9.55
C VAL A 17 -5.26 8.39 8.99
N ALA A 18 -5.26 7.80 7.80
CA ALA A 18 -6.41 7.05 7.31
C ALA A 18 -6.55 5.78 8.17
N ALA A 19 -7.32 5.89 9.25
CA ALA A 19 -7.58 4.79 10.16
C ALA A 19 -8.34 3.69 9.42
N LEU A 20 -7.65 2.59 9.08
CA LEU A 20 -8.32 1.42 8.54
C LEU A 20 -9.32 0.91 9.59
N VAL A 21 -10.63 0.92 9.27
CA VAL A 21 -11.66 0.47 10.21
C VAL A 21 -11.53 -1.03 10.40
N CYS A 22 -10.79 -1.42 11.44
CA CYS A 22 -10.95 -2.70 12.10
C CYS A 22 -11.71 -2.41 13.40
N ALA A 23 -12.90 -2.99 13.57
CA ALA A 23 -13.79 -2.70 14.69
C ALA A 23 -13.08 -2.82 16.06
N VAL A 24 -12.78 -1.69 16.68
CA VAL A 24 -12.37 -1.58 18.10
C VAL A 24 -13.52 -0.89 18.85
N PRO A 25 -13.94 -1.35 20.03
CA PRO A 25 -14.93 -0.65 20.83
C PRO A 25 -14.42 0.75 21.21
N ALA A 26 -15.27 1.75 21.01
CA ALA A 26 -14.97 3.17 21.27
C ALA A 26 -14.43 3.40 22.69
N ALA A 27 -13.14 3.71 22.79
CA ALA A 27 -12.52 4.25 23.98
C ALA A 27 -11.73 5.50 23.58
N GLY A 28 -12.20 6.66 24.07
CA GLY A 28 -11.47 7.93 24.09
C GLY A 28 -11.32 8.64 22.74
N GLN A 29 -11.88 9.85 22.62
CA GLN A 29 -11.34 10.83 21.68
C GLN A 29 -9.97 11.26 22.25
N GLU A 30 -8.91 10.57 21.84
CA GLU A 30 -7.54 11.09 21.99
C GLU A 30 -7.39 12.26 21.01
N GLU A 31 -6.81 13.37 21.49
CA GLU A 31 -6.47 14.52 20.66
C GLU A 31 -5.64 14.06 19.47
N GLU A 32 -5.93 14.58 18.27
CA GLU A 32 -5.15 14.25 17.07
C GLU A 32 -3.66 14.49 17.37
N PRO A 33 -2.78 13.49 17.17
CA PRO A 33 -1.36 13.66 17.43
C PRO A 33 -0.84 14.80 16.54
N GLN A 34 -0.31 15.85 17.17
CA GLN A 34 0.26 16.96 16.42
C GLN A 34 1.43 16.45 15.57
N PRO A 35 1.51 16.84 14.28
CA PRO A 35 2.64 16.48 13.45
C PRO A 35 3.94 16.90 14.12
N ARG A 36 4.92 15.99 14.19
CA ARG A 36 6.23 16.33 14.72
C ARG A 36 6.86 17.43 13.86
N GLU A 37 7.20 18.55 14.47
CA GLU A 37 7.93 19.61 13.76
C GLU A 37 9.30 19.09 13.29
N LEU A 38 9.59 19.26 12.01
CA LEU A 38 10.90 18.92 11.44
C LEU A 38 11.97 19.88 11.97
N THR A 39 13.11 19.32 12.35
CA THR A 39 14.32 20.07 12.70
C THR A 39 14.92 20.75 11.46
N ASP A 40 15.85 21.67 11.67
CA ASP A 40 16.49 22.40 10.57
C ASP A 40 17.29 21.47 9.63
N TRP A 41 17.99 20.47 10.18
CA TRP A 41 18.76 19.51 9.38
C TRP A 41 17.85 18.57 8.59
N GLU A 42 16.71 18.16 9.16
CA GLU A 42 15.72 17.34 8.45
C GLU A 42 15.12 18.11 7.27
N ARG A 43 14.77 19.38 7.48
CA ARG A 43 14.28 20.26 6.39
C ARG A 43 15.33 20.41 5.30
N ALA A 44 16.60 20.58 5.66
CA ALA A 44 17.70 20.65 4.69
C ALA A 44 17.85 19.35 3.87
N GLU A 45 17.73 18.18 4.50
CA GLU A 45 17.82 16.90 3.78
C GLU A 45 16.61 16.62 2.89
N LEU A 46 15.42 17.11 3.26
CA LEU A 46 14.21 16.93 2.45
C LEU A 46 14.12 17.91 1.28
N GLN A 47 14.68 19.12 1.41
CA GLN A 47 14.63 20.17 0.38
C GLN A 47 15.04 19.67 -1.01
N SER A 48 16.17 18.96 -1.11
CA SER A 48 16.63 18.44 -2.41
C SER A 48 15.72 17.36 -2.99
N LEU A 49 15.02 16.59 -2.15
CA LEU A 49 14.05 15.59 -2.62
C LEU A 49 12.81 16.28 -3.22
N VAL A 50 12.34 17.33 -2.54
CA VAL A 50 11.23 18.18 -3.01
C VAL A 50 11.59 18.84 -4.34
N GLU A 51 12.79 19.40 -4.46
CA GLU A 51 13.27 20.03 -5.70
C GLU A 51 13.35 19.04 -6.87
N VAL A 52 13.83 17.82 -6.62
CA VAL A 52 13.91 16.76 -7.64
C VAL A 52 12.51 16.33 -8.11
N VAL A 53 11.56 16.17 -7.19
CA VAL A 53 10.17 15.85 -7.54
C VAL A 53 9.52 17.02 -8.29
N GLY A 54 9.72 18.26 -7.83
CA GLY A 54 9.20 19.46 -8.49
C GLY A 54 9.72 19.61 -9.93
N ALA A 55 11.02 19.41 -10.15
CA ALA A 55 11.61 19.42 -11.48
C ALA A 55 11.04 18.31 -12.39
N ALA A 56 10.77 17.12 -11.84
CA ALA A 56 10.16 16.04 -12.60
C ALA A 56 8.70 16.31 -12.97
N ARG A 57 7.91 16.89 -12.05
CA ARG A 57 6.54 17.34 -12.32
C ARG A 57 6.51 18.43 -13.39
N ALA A 58 7.47 19.35 -13.38
CA ALA A 58 7.61 20.40 -14.37
C ALA A 58 8.13 19.90 -15.74
N GLY A 59 8.49 18.61 -15.87
CA GLY A 59 9.09 18.05 -17.08
C GLY A 59 10.52 18.55 -17.35
N GLU A 60 11.17 19.13 -16.35
CA GLU A 60 12.56 19.60 -16.41
C GLU A 60 13.56 18.46 -16.11
N LEU A 61 13.08 17.40 -15.46
CA LEU A 61 13.83 16.20 -15.12
C LEU A 61 13.05 14.95 -15.55
N ASP A 62 13.62 14.17 -16.45
CA ASP A 62 13.12 12.82 -16.72
C ASP A 62 13.72 11.84 -15.68
N PRO A 63 12.90 11.11 -14.91
CA PRO A 63 13.41 10.09 -14.00
C PRO A 63 14.23 9.04 -14.75
N VAL A 64 15.30 8.55 -14.13
CA VAL A 64 16.03 7.37 -14.62
C VAL A 64 15.07 6.18 -14.60
N GLU A 65 15.09 5.31 -15.62
CA GLU A 65 14.24 4.11 -15.63
C GLU A 65 14.51 3.24 -14.39
N ASP A 66 13.47 3.08 -13.58
CA ASP A 66 13.28 2.15 -12.46
C ASP A 66 14.49 1.99 -11.50
N PRO A 67 14.85 3.02 -10.70
CA PRO A 67 15.92 2.89 -9.71
C PRO A 67 15.58 1.89 -8.59
N PHE A 68 14.29 1.62 -8.39
CA PHE A 68 13.73 0.65 -7.46
C PHE A 68 12.28 0.33 -7.83
N ASP A 69 11.76 -0.78 -7.31
CA ASP A 69 10.38 -1.20 -7.52
C ASP A 69 9.42 -0.66 -6.45
N MET A 70 8.17 -0.41 -6.83
CA MET A 70 7.06 -0.14 -5.91
C MET A 70 5.94 -1.16 -6.09
N SER A 71 5.49 -1.74 -4.98
CA SER A 71 4.39 -2.72 -4.96
C SER A 71 3.22 -2.20 -4.10
N PRO A 72 2.23 -1.51 -4.69
CA PRO A 72 1.04 -1.07 -3.97
C PRO A 72 0.05 -2.21 -3.75
N SER A 73 -0.66 -2.15 -2.63
CA SER A 73 -1.87 -2.90 -2.33
C SER A 73 -3.00 -1.92 -2.07
N PHE A 74 -4.24 -2.38 -2.18
CA PHE A 74 -5.43 -1.52 -2.05
C PHE A 74 -6.39 -2.10 -1.03
N LEU A 75 -6.77 -1.29 -0.05
CA LEU A 75 -7.76 -1.61 0.98
C LEU A 75 -8.74 -0.45 1.11
N LYS A 76 -9.98 -0.73 1.51
CA LYS A 76 -10.97 0.32 1.75
C LYS A 76 -10.51 1.18 2.94
N GLY A 77 -10.32 2.47 2.69
CA GLY A 77 -9.89 3.45 3.70
C GLY A 77 -11.07 4.04 4.46
N THR A 78 -11.02 5.34 4.77
CA THR A 78 -12.11 6.16 5.32
C THR A 78 -12.55 7.22 4.32
N ASP A 79 -13.69 7.87 4.57
CA ASP A 79 -14.10 9.11 3.88
C ASP A 79 -14.13 9.03 2.34
N GLY A 80 -14.45 7.86 1.79
CA GLY A 80 -14.50 7.65 0.34
C GLY A 80 -13.13 7.38 -0.31
N ALA A 81 -12.04 7.38 0.46
CA ALA A 81 -10.71 7.07 -0.03
C ALA A 81 -10.37 5.57 0.04
N THR A 82 -9.49 5.14 -0.85
CA THR A 82 -8.79 3.86 -0.78
C THR A 82 -7.46 4.08 -0.05
N TYR A 83 -7.21 3.24 0.96
CA TYR A 83 -5.93 3.16 1.64
C TYR A 83 -4.95 2.33 0.81
N VAL A 84 -3.79 2.93 0.49
CA VAL A 84 -2.82 2.36 -0.44
C VAL A 84 -1.49 2.10 0.29
N PRO A 85 -1.37 1.00 1.05
CA PRO A 85 -0.08 0.58 1.55
C PRO A 85 0.78 0.08 0.39
N PHE A 86 2.04 0.49 0.36
CA PHE A 86 3.00 0.08 -0.65
C PHE A 86 4.33 -0.29 -0.01
N THR A 87 5.09 -1.13 -0.72
CA THR A 87 6.47 -1.45 -0.38
C THR A 87 7.40 -1.06 -1.52
N LEU A 88 8.45 -0.32 -1.19
CA LEU A 88 9.60 -0.08 -2.06
C LEU A 88 10.59 -1.23 -1.91
N THR A 89 11.08 -1.77 -3.01
CA THR A 89 12.15 -2.78 -3.03
C THR A 89 13.38 -2.18 -3.70
N ILE A 90 14.44 -2.00 -2.93
CA ILE A 90 15.65 -1.29 -3.36
C ILE A 90 16.87 -2.22 -3.23
N ASP A 91 17.75 -2.16 -4.24
CA ASP A 91 19.03 -2.87 -4.19
C ASP A 91 19.87 -2.33 -3.00
N PRO A 92 20.33 -3.21 -2.09
CA PRO A 92 21.10 -2.78 -0.91
C PRO A 92 22.39 -2.04 -1.28
N GLY A 93 22.99 -2.31 -2.45
CA GLY A 93 24.18 -1.60 -2.93
C GLY A 93 23.95 -0.14 -3.33
N LYS A 94 22.71 0.37 -3.19
CA LYS A 94 22.37 1.78 -3.40
C LYS A 94 22.54 2.64 -2.14
N PHE A 95 22.75 2.03 -0.98
CA PHE A 95 22.92 2.73 0.29
C PHE A 95 24.18 2.25 1.00
N ASP A 96 24.98 3.20 1.51
CA ASP A 96 26.16 2.93 2.33
C ASP A 96 25.92 3.25 3.81
N GLY A 97 24.66 3.51 4.20
CA GLY A 97 24.27 3.96 5.54
C GLY A 97 23.07 3.22 6.09
N SER A 98 22.74 3.50 7.35
CA SER A 98 21.64 2.86 8.08
C SER A 98 20.32 3.65 8.05
N SER A 99 20.26 4.76 7.32
CA SER A 99 19.04 5.57 7.24
C SER A 99 18.86 6.23 5.88
N VAL A 100 17.60 6.44 5.51
CA VAL A 100 17.20 7.11 4.26
C VAL A 100 16.17 8.21 4.54
N ALA A 101 16.27 9.29 3.79
CA ALA A 101 15.25 10.32 3.67
C ALA A 101 14.37 9.98 2.45
N VAL A 102 13.07 10.15 2.61
CA VAL A 102 12.07 9.85 1.57
C VAL A 102 11.07 10.98 1.48
N TYR A 103 10.72 11.33 0.25
CA TYR A 103 9.66 12.26 -0.07
C TYR A 103 8.68 11.59 -1.04
N LEU A 104 7.40 11.61 -0.69
CA LEU A 104 6.30 11.02 -1.44
C LEU A 104 5.36 12.15 -1.88
N TYR A 105 5.05 12.19 -3.16
CA TYR A 105 4.10 13.12 -3.74
C TYR A 105 3.16 12.38 -4.68
N VAL A 106 1.85 12.53 -4.48
CA VAL A 106 0.81 11.92 -5.31
C VAL A 106 0.06 13.03 -6.02
N ASP A 107 0.15 13.00 -7.33
CA ASP A 107 -0.47 13.98 -8.23
C ASP A 107 -1.70 13.36 -8.91
N ASP A 108 -2.76 14.16 -9.09
CA ASP A 108 -3.88 13.78 -9.95
C ASP A 108 -3.58 14.32 -11.36
N PRO A 109 -3.19 13.47 -12.33
CA PRO A 109 -2.86 13.87 -13.68
C PRO A 109 -4.13 14.22 -14.51
N ALA A 110 -5.29 14.48 -13.88
CA ALA A 110 -6.52 14.87 -14.54
C ALA A 110 -6.22 15.75 -15.76
N PRO A 111 -6.78 15.42 -16.94
CA PRO A 111 -6.36 16.06 -18.17
C PRO A 111 -6.59 17.56 -18.02
N ALA A 112 -5.59 18.36 -18.41
CA ALA A 112 -5.75 19.79 -18.67
C ALA A 112 -6.84 20.00 -19.73
N ALA A 113 -8.11 19.85 -19.33
CA ALA A 113 -9.27 19.90 -20.17
C ALA A 113 -9.83 21.32 -20.09
N ALA A 114 -9.41 22.11 -21.08
CA ALA A 114 -9.94 23.42 -21.44
C ALA A 114 -9.92 24.46 -20.30
N VAL A 115 -8.82 25.20 -20.25
CA VAL A 115 -8.81 26.58 -19.79
C VAL A 115 -9.91 27.32 -20.57
N GLU A 116 -11.10 27.47 -19.98
CA GLU A 116 -12.01 28.54 -20.38
C GLU A 116 -11.45 29.85 -19.82
N GLU A 117 -11.37 30.85 -20.70
CA GLU A 117 -10.70 32.12 -20.49
C GLU A 117 -11.21 32.91 -19.27
N GLU A 118 -10.22 33.39 -18.51
CA GLU A 118 -10.11 34.66 -17.76
C GLU A 118 -11.01 34.93 -16.55
N THR A 119 -10.35 35.01 -15.37
CA THR A 119 -10.24 36.30 -14.65
C THR A 119 -8.84 36.48 -14.07
N ASP A 120 -8.29 37.66 -14.33
CA ASP A 120 -7.02 38.22 -13.87
C ASP A 120 -7.09 38.53 -12.36
N ASP A 121 -6.54 37.63 -11.54
CA ASP A 121 -5.97 37.89 -10.21
C ASP A 121 -4.99 36.73 -9.91
N SER A 122 -3.72 36.96 -10.23
CA SER A 122 -2.62 36.00 -10.05
C SER A 122 -2.21 35.89 -8.58
N ASP A 123 -2.79 34.94 -7.85
CA ASP A 123 -2.10 34.23 -6.77
C ASP A 123 -1.85 32.80 -7.27
N ASP A 124 -0.64 32.28 -7.04
CA ASP A 124 -0.16 30.96 -7.46
C ASP A 124 -1.10 29.83 -6.97
N ASP A 125 -2.09 29.43 -7.77
CA ASP A 125 -2.82 28.16 -7.60
C ASP A 125 -1.91 27.02 -8.09
N ALA A 126 -0.85 26.74 -7.33
CA ALA A 126 -0.15 25.46 -7.46
C ALA A 126 -1.16 24.36 -7.12
N GLU A 127 -1.46 23.47 -8.07
CA GLU A 127 -2.35 22.32 -7.84
C GLU A 127 -1.89 21.57 -6.58
N GLU A 128 -2.79 21.53 -5.58
CA GLU A 128 -2.54 20.92 -4.28
C GLU A 128 -2.39 19.41 -4.46
N ALA A 129 -1.40 18.81 -3.80
CA ALA A 129 -1.15 17.38 -3.88
C ALA A 129 -2.38 16.60 -3.42
N VAL A 130 -2.70 15.48 -4.08
CA VAL A 130 -3.68 14.52 -3.55
C VAL A 130 -3.18 13.95 -2.22
N PHE A 131 -1.88 13.72 -2.14
CA PHE A 131 -1.20 13.30 -0.94
C PHE A 131 0.28 13.72 -1.00
N GLU A 132 0.82 14.16 0.14
CA GLU A 132 2.22 14.52 0.27
C GLU A 132 2.72 14.11 1.66
N ASP A 133 3.87 13.45 1.72
CA ASP A 133 4.52 13.09 3.00
C ASP A 133 6.04 13.04 2.85
N ALA A 134 6.74 13.29 3.95
CA ALA A 134 8.19 13.29 4.04
C ALA A 134 8.65 12.65 5.34
N TYR A 135 9.53 11.67 5.26
CA TYR A 135 9.94 10.89 6.43
C TYR A 135 11.34 10.30 6.30
N PHE A 136 11.90 9.94 7.44
CA PHE A 136 13.15 9.22 7.56
C PHE A 136 12.86 7.77 7.94
N ILE A 137 13.61 6.84 7.38
CA ILE A 137 13.52 5.41 7.71
C ILE A 137 14.88 4.92 8.18
N GLN A 138 14.89 4.20 9.30
CA GLN A 138 16.04 3.40 9.69
C GLN A 138 16.01 2.09 8.92
N LEU A 139 17.10 1.77 8.24
CA LEU A 139 17.27 0.53 7.53
C LEU A 139 17.70 -0.55 8.51
N ASP A 140 17.01 -1.68 8.49
CA ASP A 140 17.51 -2.89 9.14
C ASP A 140 18.83 -3.31 8.48
N GLU A 141 19.76 -3.89 9.24
CA GLU A 141 20.97 -4.47 8.67
C GLU A 141 20.56 -5.54 7.63
N PRO A 142 20.87 -5.36 6.33
CA PRO A 142 20.46 -6.32 5.33
C PRO A 142 21.18 -7.64 5.61
N GLY A 143 20.41 -8.74 5.59
CA GLY A 143 21.02 -10.06 5.46
C GLY A 143 21.82 -10.10 4.14
N ALA A 144 22.90 -10.87 4.11
CA ALA A 144 23.64 -11.08 2.86
C ALA A 144 22.64 -11.52 1.76
N ASP A 145 22.53 -10.73 0.69
CA ASP A 145 21.62 -10.89 -0.44
C ASP A 145 20.12 -10.53 -0.24
N SER A 146 19.74 -9.85 0.86
CA SER A 146 18.36 -9.37 1.03
C SER A 146 18.16 -7.95 0.47
N MET A 147 17.14 -7.77 -0.38
CA MET A 147 16.70 -6.44 -0.82
C MET A 147 16.21 -5.59 0.36
N VAL A 148 16.47 -4.28 0.30
CA VAL A 148 15.92 -3.33 1.27
C VAL A 148 14.43 -3.15 0.98
N ARG A 149 13.58 -3.33 1.99
CA ARG A 149 12.11 -3.18 1.87
C ARG A 149 11.63 -2.05 2.78
N LEU A 150 11.04 -1.02 2.18
CA LEU A 150 10.49 0.13 2.91
C LEU A 150 8.99 0.18 2.69
N SER A 151 8.19 0.17 3.75
CA SER A 151 6.72 0.18 3.63
C SER A 151 6.12 1.44 4.20
N ARG A 152 5.24 2.07 3.40
CA ARG A 152 4.48 3.27 3.74
C ARG A 152 3.09 3.19 3.12
N ALA A 153 2.26 4.19 3.37
CA ALA A 153 0.94 4.27 2.75
C ALA A 153 0.62 5.71 2.39
N PHE A 154 -0.25 5.85 1.40
CA PHE A 154 -1.02 7.06 1.16
C PHE A 154 -2.51 6.70 1.07
N SER A 155 -3.37 7.71 1.03
CA SER A 155 -4.79 7.52 0.74
C SER A 155 -5.20 8.44 -0.40
N ALA A 156 -6.00 7.90 -1.31
CA ALA A 156 -6.53 8.66 -2.44
C ALA A 156 -7.93 8.11 -2.79
N PRO A 157 -8.83 8.93 -3.35
CA PRO A 157 -10.04 8.44 -4.02
C PRO A 157 -9.72 7.43 -5.13
N GLY A 158 -10.76 6.79 -5.68
CA GLY A 158 -10.58 5.98 -6.89
C GLY A 158 -10.22 6.87 -8.09
N GLY A 159 -9.16 6.52 -8.82
CA GLY A 159 -8.61 7.34 -9.90
C GLY A 159 -7.27 6.83 -10.41
N ASP A 160 -6.72 7.50 -11.42
CA ASP A 160 -5.37 7.25 -11.93
C ASP A 160 -4.47 8.36 -11.44
N TYR A 161 -3.33 8.04 -10.81
CA TYR A 161 -2.44 9.03 -10.19
C TYR A 161 -0.99 8.87 -10.67
N ASP A 162 -0.27 9.98 -10.75
CA ASP A 162 1.19 9.98 -10.89
C ASP A 162 1.80 10.01 -9.48
N VAL A 163 2.43 8.92 -9.08
CA VAL A 163 3.11 8.80 -7.78
C VAL A 163 4.60 9.02 -7.97
N TYR A 164 5.14 10.03 -7.29
CA TYR A 164 6.55 10.35 -7.23
C TYR A 164 7.12 9.94 -5.89
N VAL A 165 8.22 9.20 -5.91
CA VAL A 165 8.96 8.80 -4.71
C VAL A 165 10.43 9.15 -4.89
N ALA A 166 10.92 10.11 -4.13
CA ALA A 166 12.33 10.47 -4.08
C ALA A 166 12.96 9.88 -2.83
N VAL A 167 14.08 9.17 -2.99
CA VAL A 167 14.82 8.49 -1.92
C VAL A 167 16.29 8.88 -1.98
N ARG A 168 16.87 9.18 -0.82
CA ARG A 168 18.32 9.40 -0.67
C ARG A 168 18.79 8.86 0.67
N GLN A 169 20.04 8.42 0.74
CA GLN A 169 20.68 8.13 2.02
C GLN A 169 20.68 9.39 2.92
N SER A 170 20.30 9.22 4.18
CA SER A 170 20.37 10.28 5.19
C SER A 170 21.72 10.24 5.88
N LEU A 171 22.31 11.41 6.13
CA LEU A 171 23.55 11.54 6.92
C LEU A 171 23.26 11.94 8.37
N GLY A 172 21.99 12.17 8.72
CA GLY A 172 21.57 12.60 10.05
C GLY A 172 22.06 14.00 10.40
N GLU A 173 21.91 14.41 11.66
CA GLU A 173 22.29 15.74 12.13
C GLU A 173 23.79 16.04 11.95
N GLU A 174 24.65 15.03 12.15
CA GLU A 174 26.12 15.16 12.11
C GLU A 174 26.72 15.18 10.70
N GLY A 175 25.91 14.95 9.65
CA GLY A 175 26.36 15.04 8.27
C GLY A 175 26.90 16.43 7.91
N GLU A 176 27.81 16.49 6.94
CA GLU A 176 28.26 17.74 6.34
C GLU A 176 27.37 18.11 5.15
N ASP A 177 27.01 19.39 4.99
CA ASP A 177 26.10 19.84 3.92
C ASP A 177 26.63 19.51 2.52
N ASP A 178 27.92 19.78 2.26
CA ASP A 178 28.57 19.45 0.98
C ASP A 178 28.51 17.94 0.68
N ALA A 179 28.60 17.09 1.71
CA ALA A 179 28.48 15.64 1.56
C ALA A 179 27.03 15.22 1.27
N ARG A 180 26.04 15.86 1.91
CA ARG A 180 24.61 15.62 1.63
C ARG A 180 24.25 15.99 0.19
N GLU A 181 24.71 17.15 -0.28
CA GLU A 181 24.45 17.62 -1.65
C GLU A 181 25.07 16.70 -2.72
N ALA A 182 26.18 16.03 -2.39
CA ALA A 182 26.84 15.09 -3.30
C ALA A 182 26.15 13.71 -3.39
N LEU A 183 25.26 13.36 -2.44
CA LEU A 183 24.57 12.08 -2.44
C LEU A 183 23.47 12.04 -3.52
N PRO A 184 23.41 10.99 -4.36
CA PRO A 184 22.44 10.91 -5.44
C PRO A 184 21.01 10.74 -4.89
N VAL A 185 20.07 11.48 -5.48
CA VAL A 185 18.64 11.24 -5.28
C VAL A 185 18.17 10.21 -6.30
N MET A 186 17.56 9.14 -5.81
CA MET A 186 16.84 8.19 -6.65
C MET A 186 15.38 8.64 -6.74
N LEU A 187 14.87 8.79 -7.96
CA LEU A 187 13.50 9.21 -8.21
C LEU A 187 12.76 8.13 -9.00
N LEU A 188 11.65 7.65 -8.43
CA LEU A 188 10.66 6.84 -9.13
C LEU A 188 9.45 7.72 -9.47
N LYS A 189 9.03 7.71 -10.74
CA LYS A 189 7.69 8.16 -11.17
C LYS A 189 6.91 6.94 -11.63
N ARG A 190 5.72 6.71 -11.06
CA ARG A 190 4.88 5.58 -11.43
C ARG A 190 3.42 5.97 -11.49
N GLN A 191 2.78 5.61 -12.61
CA GLN A 191 1.32 5.68 -12.69
C GLN A 191 0.70 4.57 -11.83
N VAL A 192 -0.26 4.93 -10.97
CA VAL A 192 -1.00 4.02 -10.10
C VAL A 192 -2.50 4.22 -10.29
N SER A 193 -3.18 3.18 -10.77
CA SER A 193 -4.65 3.13 -10.79
C SER A 193 -5.17 2.65 -9.44
N VAL A 194 -5.75 3.57 -8.68
CA VAL A 194 -6.37 3.31 -7.38
C VAL A 194 -7.83 2.91 -7.62
N PRO A 195 -8.27 1.71 -7.19
CA PRO A 195 -9.66 1.30 -7.37
C PRO A 195 -10.59 2.07 -6.43
N ASP A 196 -11.80 2.39 -6.91
CA ASP A 196 -12.88 2.85 -6.05
C ASP A 196 -13.53 1.66 -5.31
N LEU A 197 -13.23 1.55 -4.01
CA LEU A 197 -13.76 0.51 -3.13
C LEU A 197 -15.05 0.93 -2.40
N TRP A 198 -15.55 2.15 -2.65
CA TRP A 198 -16.73 2.75 -2.03
C TRP A 198 -18.00 2.63 -2.87
N THR A 199 -17.94 1.90 -3.98
CA THR A 199 -19.12 1.55 -4.79
C THR A 199 -20.08 0.59 -4.07
N GLU A 200 -21.28 0.42 -4.61
CA GLU A 200 -22.25 -0.58 -4.14
C GLU A 200 -21.98 -1.99 -4.70
N GLN A 201 -20.97 -2.15 -5.56
CA GLN A 201 -20.66 -3.43 -6.21
C GLN A 201 -19.77 -4.30 -5.32
N LEU A 202 -20.00 -5.62 -5.38
CA LEU A 202 -19.12 -6.61 -4.75
C LEU A 202 -17.67 -6.37 -5.17
N GLN A 203 -16.81 -6.14 -4.18
CA GLN A 203 -15.40 -5.83 -4.36
C GLN A 203 -14.55 -6.59 -3.34
N THR A 204 -13.24 -6.55 -3.52
CA THR A 204 -12.29 -7.00 -2.50
C THR A 204 -11.13 -6.03 -2.38
N SER A 205 -10.41 -6.09 -1.26
CA SER A 205 -9.04 -5.59 -1.21
C SER A 205 -8.15 -6.31 -2.22
N THR A 206 -6.92 -5.83 -2.36
CA THR A 206 -5.84 -6.66 -2.92
C THR A 206 -5.71 -7.96 -2.11
N VAL A 207 -5.46 -9.08 -2.80
CA VAL A 207 -5.14 -10.34 -2.15
C VAL A 207 -3.70 -10.24 -1.62
N LEU A 208 -3.56 -10.15 -0.31
CA LEU A 208 -2.27 -10.11 0.36
C LEU A 208 -1.74 -11.53 0.48
N VAL A 209 -0.60 -11.78 -0.15
CA VAL A 209 0.21 -12.97 0.07
C VAL A 209 1.19 -12.63 1.19
N ALA A 210 1.24 -13.43 2.25
CA ALA A 210 2.00 -13.10 3.45
C ALA A 210 3.14 -14.10 3.69
N ASP A 211 4.32 -13.58 4.04
CA ASP A 211 5.39 -14.39 4.65
C ASP A 211 4.99 -14.73 6.10
N MET A 212 4.31 -13.80 6.78
CA MET A 212 3.91 -13.96 8.19
C MET A 212 2.62 -13.18 8.49
N VAL A 213 1.77 -13.78 9.33
CA VAL A 213 0.57 -13.16 9.91
C VAL A 213 0.65 -13.30 11.43
N GLU A 214 0.74 -12.17 12.12
CA GLU A 214 0.98 -12.10 13.57
C GLU A 214 -0.19 -11.38 14.28
N PRO A 215 -0.84 -12.00 15.27
CA PRO A 215 -1.77 -11.30 16.14
C PRO A 215 -1.01 -10.44 17.16
N LEU A 216 -1.43 -9.18 17.27
CA LEU A 216 -0.97 -8.22 18.25
C LEU A 216 -1.87 -8.24 19.49
N ALA A 217 -1.27 -7.95 20.65
CA ALA A 217 -2.01 -7.88 21.92
C ALA A 217 -2.93 -6.66 22.00
N ALA A 218 -2.59 -5.58 21.29
CA ALA A 218 -3.35 -4.34 21.18
C ALA A 218 -3.12 -3.71 19.79
N PRO A 219 -4.01 -2.81 19.33
CA PRO A 219 -3.77 -2.02 18.13
C PRO A 219 -2.48 -1.20 18.24
N LEU A 220 -1.86 -0.89 17.11
CA LEU A 220 -0.72 0.02 17.05
C LEU A 220 -1.13 1.44 17.40
N SER A 221 -0.19 2.21 17.97
CA SER A 221 -0.35 3.66 18.04
C SER A 221 -0.36 4.28 16.64
N PRO A 222 -0.88 5.51 16.46
CA PRO A 222 -0.87 6.18 15.17
C PRO A 222 0.53 6.27 14.52
N GLU A 223 1.56 6.57 15.31
CA GLU A 223 2.95 6.66 14.83
C GLU A 223 3.49 5.31 14.36
N GLU A 224 3.21 4.23 15.11
CA GLU A 224 3.59 2.88 14.72
C GLU A 224 2.82 2.40 13.48
N GLN A 225 1.54 2.76 13.36
CA GLN A 225 0.71 2.38 12.22
C GLN A 225 1.26 2.95 10.89
N ILE A 226 1.80 4.17 10.92
CA ILE A 226 2.45 4.80 9.75
C ILE A 226 3.66 3.99 9.28
N GLN A 227 4.42 3.43 10.23
CA GLN A 227 5.60 2.61 9.93
C GLN A 227 5.24 1.17 9.56
N HIS A 228 4.05 0.71 9.94
CA HIS A 228 3.57 -0.66 9.72
C HIS A 228 2.23 -0.68 8.97
N PRO A 229 2.20 -0.19 7.71
CA PRO A 229 0.96 0.05 6.98
C PRO A 229 0.17 -1.22 6.62
N TYR A 230 0.79 -2.40 6.73
CA TYR A 230 0.13 -3.70 6.57
C TYR A 230 -0.39 -4.29 7.89
N THR A 231 -0.54 -3.47 8.93
CA THR A 231 -1.21 -3.86 10.17
C THR A 231 -2.69 -3.49 10.10
N LEU A 232 -3.56 -4.50 10.14
CA LEU A 232 -5.00 -4.34 10.06
C LEU A 232 -5.60 -4.62 11.45
N GLY A 233 -5.94 -3.56 12.18
CA GLY A 233 -6.39 -3.65 13.56
C GLY A 233 -5.32 -4.26 14.45
N THR A 234 -5.58 -5.46 14.96
CA THR A 234 -4.60 -6.22 15.76
C THR A 234 -3.90 -7.31 14.97
N THR A 235 -3.94 -7.30 13.64
CA THR A 235 -3.26 -8.30 12.80
C THR A 235 -2.16 -7.65 12.01
N ARG A 236 -0.90 -7.95 12.34
CA ARG A 236 0.26 -7.53 11.55
C ARG A 236 0.51 -8.53 10.43
N ILE A 237 0.63 -8.02 9.20
CA ILE A 237 0.89 -8.82 8.01
C ILE A 237 2.26 -8.41 7.47
N THR A 238 3.14 -9.38 7.25
CA THR A 238 4.38 -9.18 6.50
C THR A 238 4.14 -9.69 5.08
N PRO A 239 4.00 -8.80 4.07
CA PRO A 239 3.71 -9.24 2.72
C PRO A 239 4.90 -9.97 2.08
N LYS A 240 4.58 -10.97 1.25
CA LYS A 240 5.52 -11.70 0.43
C LYS A 240 5.40 -11.30 -1.04
N PHE A 241 6.37 -10.52 -1.52
CA PHE A 241 6.32 -9.96 -2.88
C PHE A 241 6.98 -10.85 -3.94
N ASP A 242 8.00 -11.63 -3.59
CA ASP A 242 8.71 -12.50 -4.54
C ASP A 242 7.87 -13.70 -5.02
N ARG A 243 6.77 -14.02 -4.30
CA ARG A 243 5.79 -15.09 -4.57
C ARG A 243 6.43 -16.44 -4.93
N ARG A 244 7.62 -16.70 -4.40
CA ARG A 244 8.40 -17.92 -4.58
C ARG A 244 8.48 -18.66 -3.26
N PHE A 245 8.12 -19.94 -3.29
CA PHE A 245 7.93 -20.74 -2.10
C PHE A 245 8.72 -22.04 -2.20
N GLY A 246 9.39 -22.42 -1.12
CA GLY A 246 9.94 -23.77 -0.99
C GLY A 246 8.86 -24.79 -0.68
N LYS A 247 9.20 -26.09 -0.76
CA LYS A 247 8.23 -27.20 -0.59
C LYS A 247 7.64 -27.28 0.81
N GLN A 248 8.36 -26.79 1.81
CA GLN A 248 7.93 -26.81 3.21
C GLN A 248 7.21 -25.53 3.63
N ALA A 249 7.07 -24.56 2.72
CA ALA A 249 6.39 -23.32 3.00
C ALA A 249 4.86 -23.48 2.94
N ASP A 250 4.19 -22.53 3.57
CA ASP A 250 2.75 -22.34 3.44
C ASP A 250 2.47 -21.11 2.57
N LEU A 251 1.51 -21.23 1.66
CA LEU A 251 0.93 -20.07 0.97
C LEU A 251 -0.12 -19.45 1.88
N ASN A 252 0.23 -18.32 2.52
CA ASN A 252 -0.68 -17.57 3.38
C ASN A 252 -1.36 -16.45 2.61
N LEU A 253 -2.69 -16.43 2.64
CA LEU A 253 -3.52 -15.48 1.89
C LEU A 253 -4.44 -14.73 2.84
N LEU A 254 -4.62 -13.44 2.59
CA LEU A 254 -5.63 -12.62 3.26
C LEU A 254 -6.22 -11.60 2.29
N MET A 255 -7.53 -11.44 2.32
CA MET A 255 -8.24 -10.37 1.63
C MET A 255 -9.49 -9.96 2.42
N LEU A 256 -9.94 -8.73 2.21
CA LEU A 256 -11.20 -8.23 2.73
C LEU A 256 -12.23 -8.24 1.61
N VAL A 257 -13.43 -8.73 1.89
CA VAL A 257 -14.56 -8.69 0.95
C VAL A 257 -15.46 -7.51 1.30
N TYR A 258 -15.79 -6.69 0.30
CA TYR A 258 -16.54 -5.46 0.43
C TYR A 258 -17.86 -5.51 -0.32
N ASN A 259 -18.83 -4.79 0.25
CA ASN A 259 -20.13 -4.52 -0.34
C ASN A 259 -20.91 -5.75 -0.84
N PRO A 260 -20.92 -6.90 -0.12
CA PRO A 260 -21.88 -7.94 -0.46
C PRO A 260 -23.30 -7.43 -0.18
N ARG A 261 -24.25 -7.88 -0.98
CA ARG A 261 -25.67 -7.64 -0.74
C ARG A 261 -26.09 -8.31 0.56
N LEU A 262 -26.81 -7.55 1.38
CA LEU A 262 -27.27 -8.00 2.68
C LEU A 262 -28.71 -8.49 2.62
N SER A 263 -28.98 -9.58 3.34
CA SER A 263 -30.31 -10.13 3.59
C SER A 263 -30.54 -10.17 5.09
N SER A 264 -31.54 -9.42 5.56
CA SER A 264 -31.78 -9.21 7.01
C SER A 264 -30.54 -8.71 7.76
N GLY A 265 -29.74 -7.83 7.14
CA GLY A 265 -28.53 -7.25 7.72
C GLY A 265 -27.29 -8.16 7.68
N MET A 266 -27.40 -9.39 7.19
CA MET A 266 -26.28 -10.34 7.10
C MET A 266 -25.88 -10.58 5.64
N PRO A 267 -24.58 -10.76 5.35
CA PRO A 267 -24.13 -11.18 4.02
C PRO A 267 -24.37 -12.67 3.80
N ASN A 268 -24.24 -13.12 2.56
CA ASN A 268 -24.17 -14.54 2.20
C ASN A 268 -23.14 -14.72 1.08
N VAL A 269 -21.88 -14.90 1.46
CA VAL A 269 -20.75 -14.95 0.52
C VAL A 269 -20.07 -16.31 0.58
N THR A 270 -19.77 -16.87 -0.58
CA THR A 270 -18.95 -18.09 -0.73
C THR A 270 -17.63 -17.73 -1.40
N VAL A 271 -16.51 -18.16 -0.83
CA VAL A 271 -15.16 -17.97 -1.41
C VAL A 271 -14.55 -19.32 -1.75
N GLU A 272 -14.28 -19.55 -3.03
CA GLU A 272 -13.66 -20.76 -3.55
C GLU A 272 -12.22 -20.48 -4.00
N TYR A 273 -11.33 -21.47 -3.83
CA TYR A 273 -9.91 -21.36 -4.17
C TYR A 273 -9.52 -22.52 -5.07
N ASN A 274 -9.27 -22.23 -6.35
CA ASN A 274 -8.90 -23.20 -7.37
C ASN A 274 -7.45 -22.98 -7.80
N PHE A 275 -6.64 -24.03 -7.72
CA PHE A 275 -5.23 -24.00 -8.10
C PHE A 275 -5.09 -24.57 -9.48
N HIS A 276 -4.38 -23.84 -10.33
CA HIS A 276 -4.09 -24.20 -11.69
C HIS A 276 -2.58 -24.23 -11.89
N THR A 277 -2.07 -25.28 -12.53
CA THR A 277 -0.65 -25.40 -12.89
C THR A 277 -0.44 -24.84 -14.29
N GLN A 278 0.63 -24.07 -14.49
CA GLN A 278 1.06 -23.65 -15.80
C GLN A 278 1.93 -24.74 -16.44
N THR A 279 1.62 -25.10 -17.68
CA THR A 279 2.30 -26.14 -18.47
C THR A 279 2.66 -25.58 -19.84
N ASP A 280 3.52 -26.29 -20.59
CA ASP A 280 3.85 -25.92 -21.97
C ASP A 280 2.61 -25.86 -22.90
N SER A 281 1.55 -26.61 -22.57
CA SER A 281 0.28 -26.65 -23.30
C SER A 281 -0.74 -25.59 -22.83
N GLY A 282 -0.38 -24.75 -21.86
CA GLY A 282 -1.27 -23.79 -21.21
C GLY A 282 -1.59 -24.20 -19.79
N GLU A 283 -2.77 -23.83 -19.31
CA GLU A 283 -3.14 -23.98 -17.91
C GLU A 283 -4.04 -25.20 -17.66
N GLU A 284 -3.74 -25.96 -16.61
CA GLU A 284 -4.54 -27.12 -16.19
C GLU A 284 -4.98 -26.98 -14.73
N PHE A 285 -6.22 -27.38 -14.42
CA PHE A 285 -6.68 -27.46 -13.04
C PHE A 285 -5.87 -28.50 -12.26
N PHE A 286 -5.29 -28.09 -11.14
CA PHE A 286 -4.49 -28.94 -10.26
C PHE A 286 -5.30 -29.41 -9.05
N ASN A 287 -5.83 -28.48 -8.26
CA ASN A 287 -6.52 -28.82 -7.01
C ASN A 287 -7.43 -27.67 -6.54
N LYS A 288 -8.17 -27.88 -5.45
CA LYS A 288 -8.93 -26.85 -4.74
C LYS A 288 -8.98 -27.12 -3.23
N THR A 289 -9.24 -26.09 -2.44
CA THR A 289 -9.58 -26.26 -1.01
C THR A 289 -11.09 -26.31 -0.81
N ASN A 290 -11.52 -26.55 0.44
CA ASN A 290 -12.91 -26.35 0.80
C ASN A 290 -13.26 -24.86 0.68
N PRO A 291 -14.46 -24.52 0.18
CA PRO A 291 -14.95 -23.14 0.18
C PRO A 291 -15.06 -22.57 1.60
N GLN A 292 -14.88 -21.27 1.73
CA GLN A 292 -15.23 -20.53 2.93
C GLN A 292 -16.61 -19.90 2.76
N GLU A 293 -17.48 -20.13 3.73
CA GLU A 293 -18.84 -19.59 3.74
C GLU A 293 -18.93 -18.47 4.79
N PHE A 294 -19.45 -17.31 4.39
CA PHE A 294 -19.67 -16.14 5.25
C PHE A 294 -21.14 -15.76 5.21
N ASN A 295 -21.90 -16.31 6.16
CA ASN A 295 -23.34 -16.12 6.28
C ASN A 295 -23.79 -16.08 7.75
N ALA A 296 -25.11 -15.98 7.98
CA ALA A 296 -25.69 -15.90 9.32
C ALA A 296 -25.37 -17.10 10.23
N GLN A 297 -24.94 -18.24 9.67
CA GLN A 297 -24.59 -19.44 10.44
C GLN A 297 -23.10 -19.54 10.75
N THR A 298 -22.23 -18.95 9.91
CA THR A 298 -20.77 -19.09 10.02
C THR A 298 -20.08 -17.85 10.59
N LEU A 299 -20.67 -16.67 10.42
CA LEU A 299 -20.11 -15.44 10.97
C LEU A 299 -20.24 -15.40 12.50
N PRO A 300 -19.28 -14.76 13.19
CA PRO A 300 -19.31 -14.63 14.65
C PRO A 300 -20.60 -13.96 15.14
N PRO A 301 -21.10 -14.33 16.34
CA PRO A 301 -22.21 -13.62 16.97
C PRO A 301 -21.91 -12.12 17.10
N GLY A 302 -22.86 -11.27 16.71
CA GLY A 302 -22.71 -9.81 16.75
C GLY A 302 -22.01 -9.21 15.53
N PHE A 303 -21.64 -10.01 14.53
CA PHE A 303 -21.20 -9.49 13.24
C PHE A 303 -22.26 -8.54 12.66
N SER A 304 -21.82 -7.38 12.21
CA SER A 304 -22.67 -6.35 11.63
C SER A 304 -21.84 -5.47 10.70
N VAL A 305 -22.24 -5.44 9.43
CA VAL A 305 -21.61 -4.57 8.42
C VAL A 305 -21.86 -3.09 8.76
N GLU A 306 -23.04 -2.76 9.30
CA GLU A 306 -23.38 -1.40 9.75
C GLU A 306 -22.48 -0.94 10.90
N ALA A 307 -22.00 -1.86 11.74
CA ALA A 307 -21.04 -1.58 12.80
C ALA A 307 -19.58 -1.53 12.31
N GLY A 308 -19.35 -1.59 10.99
CA GLY A 308 -18.03 -1.54 10.38
C GLY A 308 -17.28 -2.88 10.35
N HIS A 309 -17.92 -4.01 10.70
CA HIS A 309 -17.27 -5.31 10.54
C HIS A 309 -17.12 -5.67 9.06
N GLN A 310 -15.98 -6.28 8.74
CA GLN A 310 -15.64 -6.69 7.39
C GLN A 310 -15.48 -8.21 7.33
N ILE A 311 -15.79 -8.78 6.17
CA ILE A 311 -15.50 -10.19 5.90
C ILE A 311 -14.00 -10.31 5.63
N VAL A 312 -13.30 -11.07 6.48
CA VAL A 312 -11.90 -11.43 6.28
C VAL A 312 -11.88 -12.83 5.67
N ALA A 313 -11.50 -12.91 4.40
CA ALA A 313 -11.32 -14.17 3.69
C ALA A 313 -9.82 -14.47 3.52
N GLY A 314 -9.46 -15.74 3.48
CA GLY A 314 -8.07 -16.14 3.38
C GLY A 314 -7.80 -17.48 4.06
N GLN A 315 -6.71 -18.13 3.69
CA GLN A 315 -6.30 -19.40 4.26
C GLN A 315 -4.79 -19.58 4.14
N SER A 316 -4.27 -20.51 4.94
CA SER A 316 -2.91 -21.02 4.83
C SER A 316 -2.95 -22.37 4.13
N VAL A 317 -2.22 -22.50 3.03
CA VAL A 317 -2.20 -23.72 2.21
C VAL A 317 -0.80 -24.33 2.22
N PRO A 318 -0.62 -25.51 2.83
CA PRO A 318 0.68 -26.19 2.82
C PRO A 318 1.09 -26.61 1.41
N LEU A 319 2.30 -26.23 1.01
CA LEU A 319 2.79 -26.50 -0.35
C LEU A 319 3.54 -27.84 -0.49
N SER A 320 3.61 -28.63 0.59
CA SER A 320 4.28 -29.93 0.62
C SER A 320 3.80 -30.94 -0.42
N LEU A 321 2.55 -30.82 -0.88
CA LEU A 321 1.96 -31.68 -1.91
C LEU A 321 1.94 -31.06 -3.31
N PHE A 322 2.35 -29.79 -3.46
CA PHE A 322 2.43 -29.14 -4.76
C PHE A 322 3.72 -29.56 -5.46
N PRO A 323 3.67 -30.11 -6.70
CA PRO A 323 4.85 -30.25 -7.56
C PRO A 323 5.57 -28.91 -7.77
N ALA A 324 6.86 -28.96 -8.11
CA ALA A 324 7.58 -27.72 -8.42
C ALA A 324 7.05 -27.18 -9.76
N GLY A 325 6.90 -25.88 -9.87
CA GLY A 325 6.30 -25.27 -11.04
C GLY A 325 5.65 -23.92 -10.75
N GLU A 326 5.05 -23.36 -11.79
CA GLU A 326 4.32 -22.11 -11.75
C GLU A 326 2.83 -22.39 -11.64
N TYR A 327 2.15 -21.64 -10.79
CA TYR A 327 0.74 -21.83 -10.49
C TYR A 327 -0.01 -20.50 -10.54
N ARG A 328 -1.26 -20.58 -11.00
CA ARG A 328 -2.29 -19.56 -10.75
C ARG A 328 -3.24 -20.08 -9.69
N LEU A 329 -3.39 -19.35 -8.62
CA LEU A 329 -4.52 -19.48 -7.72
C LEU A 329 -5.64 -18.55 -8.22
N GLU A 330 -6.75 -19.14 -8.61
CA GLU A 330 -8.02 -18.46 -8.86
C GLU A 330 -8.83 -18.43 -7.56
N ILE A 331 -9.23 -17.24 -7.12
CA ILE A 331 -10.10 -17.03 -5.98
C ILE A 331 -11.42 -16.51 -6.52
N LYS A 332 -12.47 -17.31 -6.41
CA LYS A 332 -13.83 -16.93 -6.83
C LYS A 332 -14.65 -16.54 -5.60
N ILE A 333 -15.14 -15.31 -5.60
CA ILE A 333 -16.00 -14.74 -4.57
C ILE A 333 -17.41 -14.65 -5.14
N THR A 334 -18.35 -15.37 -4.55
CA THR A 334 -19.76 -15.39 -4.96
C THR A 334 -20.58 -14.67 -3.89
N ASP A 335 -21.30 -13.62 -4.28
CA ASP A 335 -22.39 -13.07 -3.48
C ASP A 335 -23.69 -13.81 -3.82
N ASN A 336 -24.12 -14.67 -2.90
CA ASN A 336 -25.29 -15.53 -3.11
C ASN A 336 -26.61 -14.78 -3.04
N GLU A 337 -26.67 -13.60 -2.39
CA GLU A 337 -27.89 -12.77 -2.37
C GLU A 337 -28.03 -11.96 -3.66
N ALA A 338 -26.92 -11.49 -4.23
CA ALA A 338 -26.91 -10.75 -5.49
C ALA A 338 -26.88 -11.67 -6.72
N GLY A 339 -26.38 -12.90 -6.58
CA GLY A 339 -26.12 -13.81 -7.70
C GLY A 339 -24.97 -13.32 -8.60
N THR A 340 -23.99 -12.63 -8.03
CA THR A 340 -22.84 -12.05 -8.74
C THR A 340 -21.54 -12.66 -8.26
N ASP A 341 -20.59 -12.80 -9.20
CA ASP A 341 -19.26 -13.37 -8.94
C ASP A 341 -18.17 -12.33 -9.19
N LEU A 342 -17.10 -12.40 -8.41
CA LEU A 342 -15.84 -11.67 -8.61
C LEU A 342 -14.69 -12.67 -8.57
N ILE A 343 -13.74 -12.55 -9.50
CA ILE A 343 -12.56 -13.43 -9.58
C ILE A 343 -11.30 -12.61 -9.28
N ARG A 344 -10.40 -13.17 -8.48
CA ARG A 344 -9.06 -12.64 -8.22
C ARG A 344 -8.02 -13.72 -8.48
N ASP A 345 -6.90 -13.32 -9.07
CA ASP A 345 -5.82 -14.24 -9.42
C ASP A 345 -4.53 -13.93 -8.67
N VAL A 346 -3.86 -14.98 -8.21
CA VAL A 346 -2.54 -14.90 -7.59
C VAL A 346 -1.59 -15.87 -8.29
N MET A 347 -0.60 -15.34 -9.00
CA MET A 347 0.50 -16.14 -9.52
C MET A 347 1.50 -16.45 -8.41
N PHE A 348 2.00 -17.68 -8.35
CA PHE A 348 3.10 -18.06 -7.46
C PHE A 348 3.92 -19.22 -8.03
N THR A 349 5.14 -19.38 -7.53
CA THR A 349 6.04 -20.46 -7.93
C THR A 349 6.36 -21.35 -6.73
N VAL A 350 6.27 -22.65 -6.91
CA VAL A 350 6.79 -23.66 -5.97
C VAL A 350 8.15 -24.13 -6.48
N LEU A 351 9.19 -23.96 -5.68
CA LEU A 351 10.56 -24.36 -6.00
C LEU A 351 10.76 -25.85 -5.72
N GLU A 352 11.79 -26.44 -6.33
CA GLU A 352 12.17 -27.86 -6.10
C GLU A 352 12.63 -28.14 -4.66
N THR A 353 13.10 -27.10 -3.95
CA THR A 353 13.66 -27.18 -2.59
C THR A 353 12.77 -26.48 -1.58
#